data_AF-A0A7C3TWV6-F1
#
_entry.id   AF-A0A7C3TWV6-F1
#
_cell.length_a   1.000
_cell.length_b   1.000
_cell.length_c   1.000
_cell.angle_alpha   90.00
_cell.angle_beta   90.00
_cell.angle_gamma   90.00
#
_symmetry.space_group_name_H-M   'P 1'
#
loop_
_entity.id
_entity.type
_entity.pdbx_description
1 polymer ?
#
loop_
_entity_poly.entity_id
_entity_poly.type
_entity_poly.pdbx_seq_one_letter_code
_entity_poly.pdbx_strand_id
1 'polypeptide(L)'
;MKLLHNTYSPLFDLEKKDIQELATFFALPVRRIGENHFREGCIVKHLLKPLVSPYHAEAVIKSNELLWKILDEAFPEREIANVKIIGPLSRNQALINVRPLPPSPVRKRIEGELSNLPEIEDLIWVDEPVTLVVRANPGQYHNPEALFWLEKGRLQLDFAFPIKVRWMCSSNRRLRTFQVVECIKGATLS
;
A
#
# COMPACT_ATOMS: atom_id res chain seq x y z
N MET A 1 8.01 38.76 8.58
CA MET A 1 8.18 37.31 8.86
C MET A 1 6.85 36.77 9.36
N LYS A 2 6.26 35.79 8.67
CA LYS A 2 4.94 35.26 9.05
C LYS A 2 5.10 34.18 10.10
N LEU A 3 4.65 34.45 11.32
CA LEU A 3 4.77 33.56 12.47
C LEU A 3 3.37 33.09 12.86
N LEU A 4 3.19 31.78 12.97
CA LEU A 4 2.00 31.14 13.53
C LEU A 4 2.42 30.42 14.80
N HIS A 5 1.92 30.85 15.96
CA HIS A 5 2.32 30.30 17.27
C HIS A 5 3.86 30.16 17.42
N ASN A 6 4.61 31.24 17.16
CA ASN A 6 6.07 31.27 17.15
C ASN A 6 6.76 30.33 16.14
N THR A 7 6.03 29.77 15.18
CA THR A 7 6.57 28.95 14.08
C THR A 7 6.56 29.74 12.79
N TYR A 8 7.70 29.81 12.10
CA TYR A 8 7.77 30.45 10.78
C TYR A 8 6.99 29.61 9.76
N SER A 9 5.93 30.17 9.20
CA SER A 9 5.08 29.47 8.23
C SER A 9 4.82 30.38 7.01
N PRO A 10 5.79 30.50 6.10
CA PRO A 10 5.73 31.46 4.99
C PRO A 10 4.67 31.11 3.93
N LEU A 11 4.24 29.85 3.88
CA LEU A 11 3.28 29.35 2.89
C LEU A 11 1.86 29.20 3.46
N PHE A 12 1.59 29.68 4.69
CA PHE A 12 0.36 29.35 5.40
C PHE A 12 -0.94 29.79 4.72
N ASP A 13 -0.94 30.97 4.09
CA ASP A 13 -2.12 31.51 3.39
C ASP A 13 -2.14 31.14 1.91
N LEU A 14 -1.20 30.30 1.46
CA LEU A 14 -1.12 29.90 0.05
C LEU A 14 -1.94 28.64 -0.18
N GLU A 15 -2.74 28.65 -1.24
CA GLU A 15 -3.42 27.46 -1.69
C GLU A 15 -2.46 26.55 -2.48
N LYS A 16 -2.87 25.30 -2.71
CA LYS A 16 -2.06 24.32 -3.46
C LYS A 16 -1.66 24.85 -4.84
N LYS A 17 -2.52 25.64 -5.48
CA LYS A 17 -2.25 26.28 -6.77
C LYS A 17 -1.11 27.30 -6.67
N ASP A 18 -1.13 28.17 -5.66
CA ASP A 18 -0.10 29.20 -5.47
C ASP A 18 1.27 28.56 -5.18
N ILE A 19 1.28 27.49 -4.38
CA ILE A 19 2.49 26.71 -4.09
C ILE A 19 3.04 26.07 -5.37
N GLN A 20 2.16 25.58 -6.26
CA GLN A 20 2.56 25.00 -7.54
C GLN A 20 3.18 26.07 -8.46
N GLU A 21 2.58 27.26 -8.54
CA GLU A 21 3.09 28.39 -9.31
C GLU A 21 4.46 28.86 -8.80
N LEU A 22 4.64 28.94 -7.47
CA LEU A 22 5.94 29.24 -6.86
C LEU A 22 6.99 28.19 -7.23
N ALA A 23 6.65 26.90 -7.13
CA ALA A 23 7.57 25.84 -7.49
C ALA A 23 7.99 25.94 -8.97
N THR A 24 7.05 26.24 -9.88
CA THR A 24 7.34 26.49 -11.29
C THR A 24 8.24 27.71 -11.48
N PHE A 25 7.93 28.84 -10.82
CA PHE A 25 8.70 30.07 -10.91
C PHE A 25 10.18 29.87 -10.50
N PHE A 26 10.41 29.11 -9.42
CA PHE A 26 11.76 28.80 -8.93
C PHE A 26 12.41 27.59 -9.61
N ALA A 27 11.78 27.01 -10.64
CA ALA A 27 12.24 25.78 -11.29
C ALA A 27 12.50 24.62 -10.31
N LEU A 28 11.71 24.54 -9.23
CA LEU A 28 11.80 23.47 -8.24
C LEU A 28 11.08 22.21 -8.77
N PRO A 29 11.75 21.05 -8.84
CA PRO A 29 11.11 19.82 -9.28
C PRO A 29 10.17 19.31 -8.19
N VAL A 30 8.86 19.39 -8.43
CA VAL A 30 7.85 18.79 -7.54
C VAL A 30 7.79 17.28 -7.82
N ARG A 31 8.57 16.51 -7.06
CA ARG A 31 8.53 15.05 -7.11
C ARG A 31 7.32 14.55 -6.34
N ARG A 32 6.40 13.88 -7.04
CA ARG A 32 5.26 13.24 -6.38
C ARG A 32 5.72 11.91 -5.78
N ILE A 33 5.39 11.69 -4.52
CA ILE A 33 5.63 10.43 -3.82
C ILE A 33 4.26 9.99 -3.29
N GLY A 34 3.60 9.04 -3.94
CA GLY A 34 2.27 8.63 -3.50
C GLY A 34 1.51 7.75 -4.49
N GLU A 35 0.47 7.10 -3.97
CA GLU A 35 -0.32 6.09 -4.68
C GLU A 35 -1.27 6.68 -5.75
N ASN A 36 -1.65 7.95 -5.60
CA ASN A 36 -2.52 8.68 -6.53
C ASN A 36 -2.38 10.21 -6.37
N HIS A 37 -3.14 10.98 -7.15
CA HIS A 37 -3.13 12.46 -7.15
C HIS A 37 -3.70 13.12 -5.87
N PHE A 38 -4.43 12.36 -5.04
CA PHE A 38 -5.19 12.86 -3.88
C PHE A 38 -4.66 12.38 -2.52
N ARG A 39 -3.76 11.40 -2.48
CA ARG A 39 -3.34 10.69 -1.26
C ARG A 39 -1.84 10.40 -1.30
N GLU A 40 -1.08 11.30 -0.69
CA GLU A 40 0.31 11.03 -0.29
C GLU A 40 0.29 10.21 1.01
N GLY A 41 1.12 9.17 1.10
CA GLY A 41 1.21 8.35 2.29
C GLY A 41 2.55 7.62 2.38
N CYS A 42 2.93 7.21 3.58
CA CYS A 42 4.17 6.47 3.81
C CYS A 42 4.13 5.13 3.06
N ILE A 43 5.08 4.90 2.15
CA ILE A 43 5.20 3.68 1.33
C ILE A 43 5.21 2.39 2.16
N VAL A 44 5.77 2.44 3.37
CA VAL A 44 5.90 1.29 4.28
C VAL A 44 4.54 0.82 4.82
N LYS A 45 3.48 1.63 4.74
CA LYS A 45 2.12 1.19 5.15
C LYS A 45 1.59 0.01 4.32
N HIS A 46 2.17 -0.22 3.14
CA HIS A 46 1.86 -1.35 2.27
C HIS A 46 2.51 -2.66 2.72
N LEU A 47 3.39 -2.62 3.72
CA LEU A 47 3.85 -3.81 4.40
C LEU A 47 2.77 -4.28 5.38
N LEU A 48 2.08 -5.38 5.05
CA LEU A 48 1.05 -5.94 5.92
C LEU A 48 1.57 -7.11 6.77
N LYS A 49 2.87 -7.06 7.09
CA LYS A 49 3.53 -7.98 8.00
C LYS A 49 4.61 -7.27 8.82
N PRO A 50 5.12 -7.90 9.90
CA PRO A 50 6.18 -7.29 10.70
C PRO A 50 7.44 -6.97 9.87
N LEU A 51 7.97 -5.76 10.04
CA LEU A 51 9.28 -5.38 9.51
C LEU A 51 10.39 -5.96 10.38
N VAL A 52 10.68 -7.25 10.18
CA VAL A 52 11.70 -7.98 10.95
C VAL A 52 13.07 -8.01 10.27
N SER A 53 13.14 -7.63 8.99
CA SER A 53 14.35 -7.66 8.16
C SER A 53 14.27 -6.60 7.04
N PRO A 54 15.39 -5.99 6.62
CA PRO A 54 15.45 -5.09 5.45
C PRO A 54 14.83 -5.69 4.19
N TYR A 55 14.97 -7.00 3.99
CA TYR A 55 14.38 -7.75 2.89
C TYR A 55 12.87 -7.48 2.69
N HIS A 56 12.10 -7.25 3.76
CA HIS A 56 10.68 -6.89 3.65
C HIS A 56 10.45 -5.42 3.30
N ALA A 57 11.27 -4.51 3.82
CA ALA A 57 11.19 -3.09 3.48
C ALA A 57 11.59 -2.84 2.03
N GLU A 58 12.66 -3.50 1.57
CA GLU A 58 13.14 -3.42 0.20
C GLU A 58 12.08 -3.90 -0.79
N ALA A 59 11.42 -5.03 -0.51
CA ALA A 59 10.31 -5.50 -1.33
C ALA A 59 9.21 -4.45 -1.48
N VAL A 60 8.81 -3.78 -0.40
CA VAL A 60 7.75 -2.75 -0.43
C VAL A 60 8.20 -1.54 -1.24
N ILE A 61 9.40 -1.03 -0.98
CA ILE A 61 9.91 0.17 -1.63
C ILE A 61 10.11 -0.08 -3.13
N LYS A 62 10.91 -1.10 -3.47
CA LYS A 62 11.27 -1.41 -4.87
C LYS A 62 10.03 -1.73 -5.71
N SER A 63 9.10 -2.52 -5.18
CA SER A 63 7.89 -2.88 -5.93
C SER A 63 6.96 -1.71 -6.20
N ASN A 64 6.74 -0.84 -5.22
CA ASN A 64 5.86 0.32 -5.38
C ASN A 64 6.49 1.37 -6.31
N GLU A 65 7.78 1.65 -6.17
CA GLU A 65 8.49 2.57 -7.08
C GLU A 65 8.48 2.07 -8.53
N LEU A 66 8.74 0.78 -8.74
CA LEU A 66 8.69 0.16 -10.06
C LEU A 66 7.28 0.20 -10.65
N LEU A 67 6.27 -0.13 -9.85
CA LEU A 67 4.86 -0.04 -10.24
C LEU A 67 4.51 1.39 -10.69
N TRP A 68 4.85 2.39 -9.88
CA TRP A 68 4.54 3.79 -10.20
C TRP A 68 5.25 4.27 -11.44
N LYS A 69 6.54 3.94 -11.62
CA LYS A 69 7.28 4.28 -12.84
C LYS A 69 6.57 3.76 -14.10
N ILE A 70 6.14 2.50 -14.10
CA ILE A 70 5.46 1.90 -15.24
C ILE A 70 4.09 2.55 -15.48
N LEU A 71 3.32 2.78 -14.41
CA LEU A 71 1.98 3.37 -14.51
C LEU A 71 2.03 4.86 -14.88
N ASP A 72 2.99 5.63 -14.39
CA ASP A 72 3.14 7.04 -14.77
C ASP A 72 3.40 7.20 -16.27
N GLU A 73 4.13 6.27 -16.88
CA GLU A 73 4.40 6.24 -18.32
C GLU A 73 3.19 5.76 -19.13
N ALA A 74 2.54 4.67 -18.71
CA ALA A 74 1.61 3.91 -19.57
C ALA A 74 0.14 3.93 -19.13
N PHE A 75 -0.15 4.38 -17.90
CA PHE A 75 -1.48 4.40 -17.30
C PHE A 75 -1.60 5.49 -16.21
N PRO A 76 -1.43 6.78 -16.57
CA PRO A 76 -1.28 7.87 -15.59
C PRO A 76 -2.58 8.13 -14.82
N GLU A 77 -3.74 7.96 -15.45
CA GLU A 77 -5.05 8.16 -14.84
C GLU A 77 -5.44 6.95 -13.99
N ARG A 78 -5.24 7.06 -12.67
CA ARG A 78 -5.53 6.00 -11.70
C ARG A 78 -5.93 6.52 -10.32
N GLU A 79 -6.80 5.78 -9.66
CA GLU A 79 -7.29 6.06 -8.31
C GLU A 79 -6.47 5.36 -7.24
N ILE A 80 -6.01 4.14 -7.47
CA ILE A 80 -5.21 3.37 -6.51
C ILE A 80 -4.07 2.73 -7.29
N ALA A 81 -2.86 2.81 -6.75
CA ALA A 81 -1.72 2.06 -7.24
C ALA A 81 -0.76 1.77 -6.10
N ASN A 82 -0.78 0.55 -5.59
CA ASN A 82 0.20 0.08 -4.63
C ASN A 82 0.47 -1.42 -4.79
N VAL A 83 1.64 -1.85 -4.34
CA VAL A 83 1.96 -3.25 -4.11
C VAL A 83 1.98 -3.48 -2.61
N LYS A 84 1.15 -4.41 -2.12
CA LYS A 84 1.15 -4.79 -0.70
C LYS A 84 2.00 -6.03 -0.51
N ILE A 85 2.92 -6.00 0.45
CA ILE A 85 3.77 -7.14 0.77
C ILE A 85 3.17 -7.92 1.94
N ILE A 86 2.86 -9.18 1.68
CA ILE A 86 2.27 -10.13 2.62
C ILE A 86 3.13 -11.40 2.71
N GLY A 87 2.63 -12.42 3.41
CA GLY A 87 3.28 -13.73 3.50
C GLY A 87 3.89 -13.99 4.87
N PRO A 88 4.40 -15.22 5.12
CA PRO A 88 5.18 -15.53 6.31
C PRO A 88 6.48 -14.70 6.36
N LEU A 89 7.21 -14.74 7.48
CA LEU A 89 8.44 -13.95 7.62
C LEU A 89 9.60 -14.46 6.74
N SER A 90 9.48 -15.66 6.17
CA SER A 90 10.50 -16.27 5.32
C SER A 90 10.35 -15.98 3.82
N ARG A 91 9.24 -15.37 3.38
CA ARG A 91 8.99 -15.02 1.97
C ARG A 91 8.02 -13.87 1.83
N ASN A 92 8.14 -13.09 0.77
CA ASN A 92 7.28 -11.99 0.37
C ASN A 92 6.39 -12.39 -0.81
N GLN A 93 5.08 -12.27 -0.61
CA GLN A 93 4.12 -12.29 -1.71
C GLN A 93 3.64 -10.86 -1.95
N ALA A 94 3.70 -10.41 -3.20
CA ALA A 94 3.30 -9.08 -3.62
C ALA A 94 1.88 -9.10 -4.19
N LEU A 95 0.99 -8.34 -3.54
CA LEU A 95 -0.36 -8.11 -4.01
C LEU A 95 -0.40 -6.82 -4.82
N ILE A 96 -0.58 -6.94 -6.14
CA ILE A 96 -0.65 -5.81 -7.06
C ILE A 96 -2.08 -5.26 -7.01
N ASN A 97 -2.22 -4.04 -6.52
CA ASN A 97 -3.49 -3.44 -6.17
C ASN A 97 -3.64 -2.10 -6.90
N VAL A 98 -4.33 -2.13 -8.05
CA VAL A 98 -4.48 -1.00 -8.95
C VAL A 98 -5.94 -0.80 -9.34
N ARG A 99 -6.42 0.44 -9.28
CA ARG A 99 -7.77 0.83 -9.72
C ARG A 99 -7.74 2.11 -10.56
N PRO A 100 -8.43 2.17 -11.71
CA PRO A 100 -9.01 1.03 -12.44
C PRO A 100 -7.94 0.02 -12.91
N LEU A 101 -8.36 -1.18 -13.32
CA LEU A 101 -7.41 -2.20 -13.78
C LEU A 101 -6.72 -1.76 -15.09
N PRO A 102 -5.38 -1.84 -15.18
CA PRO A 102 -4.67 -1.49 -16.39
C PRO A 102 -4.94 -2.48 -17.55
N PRO A 103 -4.76 -2.04 -18.81
CA PRO A 103 -4.80 -2.92 -19.97
C PRO A 103 -3.81 -4.08 -19.87
N SER A 104 -4.15 -5.21 -20.50
CA SER A 104 -3.33 -6.45 -20.46
C SER A 104 -1.83 -6.24 -20.78
N PRO A 105 -1.44 -5.45 -21.80
CA PRO A 105 -0.02 -5.19 -22.06
C PRO A 105 0.72 -4.53 -20.88
N VAL A 106 0.07 -3.59 -20.19
CA VAL A 106 0.64 -2.89 -19.03
C VAL A 106 0.77 -3.88 -17.85
N ARG A 107 -0.25 -4.70 -17.62
CA ARG A 107 -0.21 -5.72 -16.55
C ARG A 107 0.91 -6.73 -16.74
N LYS A 108 1.11 -7.23 -17.97
CA LYS A 108 2.22 -8.15 -18.29
C LYS A 108 3.59 -7.52 -18.08
N ARG A 109 3.76 -6.23 -18.43
CA ARG A 109 5.00 -5.48 -18.15
C ARG A 109 5.25 -5.40 -16.64
N ILE A 110 4.23 -5.04 -15.86
CA ILE A 110 4.33 -4.98 -14.39
C ILE A 110 4.70 -6.35 -13.80
N GLU A 111 4.03 -7.42 -14.22
CA GLU A 111 4.32 -8.79 -13.75
C GLU A 111 5.77 -9.19 -14.06
N GLY A 112 6.23 -8.98 -15.29
CA GLY A 112 7.59 -9.32 -15.70
C GLY A 112 8.66 -8.56 -14.89
N GLU A 113 8.48 -7.25 -14.71
CA GLU A 113 9.41 -6.41 -13.97
C GLU A 113 9.42 -6.73 -12.47
N LEU A 114 8.25 -6.92 -11.85
CA LEU A 114 8.15 -7.27 -10.43
C LEU A 114 8.67 -8.69 -10.13
N SER A 115 8.49 -9.64 -11.05
CA SER A 115 9.00 -11.02 -10.87
C SER A 115 10.53 -11.10 -10.86
N ASN A 116 11.21 -10.07 -11.37
CA ASN A 116 12.67 -10.00 -11.37
C ASN A 116 13.24 -9.44 -10.05
N LEU A 117 12.39 -8.94 -9.15
CA LEU A 117 12.85 -8.44 -7.85
C LEU A 117 13.21 -9.64 -6.95
N PRO A 118 14.46 -9.74 -6.45
CA PRO A 118 14.89 -10.88 -5.65
C PRO A 118 14.18 -10.95 -4.29
N GLU A 119 13.57 -9.84 -3.84
CA GLU A 119 12.78 -9.80 -2.62
C GLU A 119 11.34 -10.24 -2.79
N ILE A 120 10.91 -10.75 -3.95
CA ILE A 120 9.53 -11.17 -4.21
C ILE A 120 9.52 -12.59 -4.77
N GLU A 121 8.80 -13.49 -4.10
CA GLU A 121 8.65 -14.87 -4.56
C GLU A 121 7.41 -15.08 -5.41
N ASP A 122 6.33 -14.34 -5.16
CA ASP A 122 5.05 -14.55 -5.82
C ASP A 122 4.27 -13.25 -6.03
N LEU A 123 3.52 -13.21 -7.12
CA LEU A 123 2.65 -12.09 -7.50
C LEU A 123 1.19 -12.54 -7.51
N ILE A 124 0.32 -11.68 -6.98
CA ILE A 124 -1.14 -11.83 -7.12
C ILE A 124 -1.74 -10.48 -7.49
N TRP A 125 -2.48 -10.44 -8.59
CA TRP A 125 -3.35 -9.30 -8.86
C TRP A 125 -4.58 -9.33 -7.96
N VAL A 126 -4.85 -8.21 -7.31
CA VAL A 126 -6.14 -7.95 -6.68
C VAL A 126 -7.03 -7.35 -7.76
N ASP A 127 -7.62 -8.20 -8.60
CA ASP A 127 -8.50 -7.85 -9.71
C ASP A 127 -9.93 -8.38 -9.53
N GLU A 128 -10.20 -8.99 -8.37
CA GLU A 128 -11.49 -9.50 -7.93
C GLU A 128 -11.54 -9.51 -6.40
N PRO A 129 -12.70 -9.80 -5.78
CA PRO A 129 -12.76 -9.94 -4.32
C PRO A 129 -11.81 -11.01 -3.78
N VAL A 130 -11.07 -10.69 -2.71
CA VAL A 130 -10.08 -11.60 -2.11
C VAL A 130 -10.34 -11.85 -0.62
N THR A 131 -9.90 -13.00 -0.12
CA THR A 131 -9.85 -13.31 1.31
C THR A 131 -8.41 -13.22 1.79
N LEU A 132 -8.15 -12.34 2.74
CA LEU A 132 -6.85 -12.24 3.43
C LEU A 132 -6.86 -13.15 4.65
N VAL A 133 -5.85 -14.01 4.78
CA VAL A 133 -5.63 -14.80 5.99
C VAL A 133 -4.73 -14.00 6.91
N VAL A 134 -5.24 -13.66 8.09
CA VAL A 134 -4.58 -12.72 8.98
C VAL A 134 -4.37 -13.33 10.36
N ARG A 135 -3.11 -13.39 10.77
CA ARG A 135 -2.74 -13.72 12.15
C ARG A 135 -2.80 -12.43 12.98
N ALA A 136 -3.64 -12.40 14.00
CA ALA A 136 -3.71 -11.29 14.95
C ALA A 136 -3.11 -11.72 16.29
N ASN A 137 -2.55 -10.77 17.04
CA ASN A 137 -2.15 -11.04 18.42
C ASN A 137 -3.39 -11.47 19.27
N PRO A 138 -3.21 -12.18 20.39
CA PRO A 138 -4.34 -12.64 21.21
C PRO A 138 -5.28 -11.53 21.67
N GLY A 139 -4.75 -10.37 22.08
CA GLY A 139 -5.56 -9.24 22.54
C GLY A 139 -6.48 -8.66 21.46
N GLN A 140 -6.02 -8.59 20.22
CA GLN A 140 -6.82 -8.19 19.06
C GLN A 140 -7.79 -9.29 18.64
N TYR A 141 -7.33 -10.55 18.60
CA TYR A 141 -8.14 -11.68 18.20
C TYR A 141 -9.36 -11.89 19.09
N HIS A 142 -9.21 -11.68 20.40
CA HIS A 142 -10.30 -11.80 21.37
C HIS A 142 -11.15 -10.53 21.51
N ASN A 143 -10.93 -9.52 20.66
CA ASN A 143 -11.72 -8.29 20.62
C ASN A 143 -12.41 -8.16 19.24
N PRO A 144 -13.69 -8.57 19.12
CA PRO A 144 -14.43 -8.52 17.86
C PRO A 144 -14.53 -7.12 17.25
N GLU A 145 -14.67 -6.07 18.08
CA GLU A 145 -14.73 -4.69 17.61
C GLU A 145 -13.39 -4.25 16.99
N ALA A 146 -12.27 -4.63 17.62
CA ALA A 146 -10.96 -4.36 17.07
C ALA A 146 -10.76 -5.06 15.71
N LEU A 147 -11.22 -6.31 15.57
CA LEU A 147 -11.16 -7.02 14.29
C LEU A 147 -12.04 -6.36 13.23
N PHE A 148 -13.26 -5.92 13.60
CA PHE A 148 -14.17 -5.22 12.71
C PHE A 148 -13.54 -3.94 12.16
N TRP A 149 -13.00 -3.07 13.02
CA TRP A 149 -12.38 -1.82 12.59
C TRP A 149 -11.08 -2.05 11.83
N LEU A 150 -10.33 -3.10 12.15
CA LEU A 150 -9.13 -3.45 11.40
C LEU A 150 -9.47 -3.90 9.97
N GLU A 151 -10.55 -4.67 9.80
CA GLU A 151 -11.05 -5.07 8.49
C GLU A 151 -11.66 -3.88 7.73
N LYS A 152 -12.71 -3.25 8.28
CA LYS A 152 -13.52 -2.25 7.58
C LYS A 152 -12.89 -0.86 7.57
N GLY A 153 -12.27 -0.46 8.67
CA GLY A 153 -11.73 0.89 8.87
C GLY A 153 -10.28 1.06 8.41
N ARG A 154 -9.50 -0.03 8.28
CA ARG A 154 -8.10 0.05 7.83
C ARG A 154 -7.85 -0.73 6.55
N LEU A 155 -8.03 -2.05 6.57
CA LEU A 155 -7.62 -2.90 5.45
C LEU A 155 -8.47 -2.60 4.20
N GLN A 156 -9.80 -2.61 4.31
CA GLN A 156 -10.68 -2.45 3.15
C GLN A 156 -10.46 -1.13 2.39
N LEU A 157 -10.17 -0.03 3.09
CA LEU A 157 -9.94 1.29 2.47
C LEU A 157 -8.69 1.34 1.59
N ASP A 158 -7.76 0.41 1.78
CA ASP A 158 -6.49 0.41 1.07
C ASP A 158 -6.50 -0.58 -0.13
N PHE A 159 -7.57 -1.34 -0.36
CA PHE A 159 -7.71 -2.27 -1.49
C PHE A 159 -8.66 -1.73 -2.57
N ALA A 160 -8.30 -1.98 -3.83
CA ALA A 160 -9.05 -1.63 -5.03
C ALA A 160 -10.38 -2.39 -5.12
N PHE A 161 -10.38 -3.65 -4.66
CA PHE A 161 -11.51 -4.55 -4.68
C PHE A 161 -11.93 -4.93 -3.24
N PRO A 162 -13.17 -5.42 -3.05
CA PRO A 162 -13.64 -5.90 -1.76
C PRO A 162 -12.72 -6.98 -1.17
N ILE A 163 -12.51 -6.93 0.14
CA ILE A 163 -11.78 -7.96 0.87
C ILE A 163 -12.67 -8.60 1.93
N LYS A 164 -12.39 -9.87 2.22
CA LYS A 164 -12.79 -10.54 3.46
C LYS A 164 -11.55 -10.88 4.26
N VAL A 165 -11.69 -11.00 5.57
CA VAL A 165 -10.58 -11.41 6.44
C VAL A 165 -10.92 -12.70 7.16
N ARG A 166 -10.04 -13.70 7.00
CA ARG A 166 -10.02 -14.91 7.82
C ARG A 166 -9.03 -14.71 8.96
N TRP A 167 -9.55 -14.44 10.15
CA TRP A 167 -8.75 -14.23 11.34
C TRP A 167 -8.23 -15.54 11.94
N MET A 168 -6.97 -15.53 12.36
CA MET A 168 -6.33 -16.60 13.11
C MET A 168 -5.66 -16.01 14.34
N CYS A 169 -5.79 -16.67 15.49
CA CYS A 169 -5.03 -16.27 16.67
C CYS A 169 -3.55 -16.63 16.48
N SER A 170 -2.67 -15.67 16.68
CA SER A 170 -1.22 -15.87 16.62
C SER A 170 -0.72 -16.50 17.92
N SER A 171 0.04 -17.59 17.81
CA SER A 171 0.83 -18.13 18.92
C SER A 171 2.13 -17.35 19.18
N ASN A 172 2.53 -16.46 18.26
CA ASN A 172 3.73 -15.65 18.40
C ASN A 172 3.48 -14.45 19.31
N ARG A 173 4.00 -14.52 20.54
CA ARG A 173 3.92 -13.45 21.55
C ARG A 173 4.66 -12.16 21.17
N ARG A 174 5.54 -12.18 20.16
CA ARG A 174 6.23 -10.98 19.66
C ARG A 174 5.41 -10.20 18.63
N LEU A 175 4.34 -10.80 18.09
CA LEU A 175 3.45 -10.09 17.18
C LEU A 175 2.63 -9.07 17.98
N ARG A 176 2.98 -7.79 17.84
CA ARG A 176 2.28 -6.69 18.55
C ARG A 176 0.96 -6.29 17.92
N THR A 177 0.76 -6.61 16.65
CA THR A 177 -0.46 -6.25 15.89
C THR A 177 -0.94 -7.48 15.11
N PHE A 178 -0.84 -7.45 13.79
CA PHE A 178 -1.28 -8.50 12.89
C PHE A 178 -0.27 -8.74 11.77
N GLN A 179 -0.44 -9.85 11.08
CA GLN A 179 0.30 -10.24 9.90
C GLN A 179 -0.65 -10.88 8.89
N VAL A 180 -0.70 -10.35 7.67
CA VAL A 180 -1.34 -11.03 6.55
C VAL A 180 -0.38 -12.10 6.03
N VAL A 181 -0.77 -13.37 6.13
CA VAL A 181 0.10 -14.51 5.79
C VAL A 181 -0.21 -15.12 4.43
N GLU A 182 -1.40 -14.87 3.89
CA GLU A 182 -1.86 -15.45 2.62
C GLU A 182 -3.02 -14.62 2.05
N CYS A 183 -3.16 -14.63 0.73
CA CYS A 183 -4.28 -14.06 -0.02
C CYS A 183 -4.91 -15.14 -0.91
N ILE A 184 -6.23 -15.28 -0.84
CA ILE A 184 -6.99 -16.27 -1.60
C ILE A 184 -7.98 -15.52 -2.49
N LYS A 185 -7.95 -15.77 -3.81
CA LYS A 185 -8.86 -15.12 -4.77
C LYS A 185 -10.27 -15.73 -4.71
N GLY A 186 -11.27 -14.99 -5.22
CA GLY A 186 -12.64 -15.48 -5.38
C GLY A 186 -13.48 -15.44 -4.11
N ALA A 187 -13.32 -14.41 -3.28
CA ALA A 187 -14.11 -14.29 -2.05
C ALA A 187 -15.60 -14.09 -2.37
N THR A 188 -16.46 -14.99 -1.89
CA THR A 188 -17.91 -14.82 -1.99
C THR A 188 -18.33 -13.69 -1.06
N LEU A 189 -18.81 -12.57 -1.60
CA LEU A 189 -19.41 -11.50 -0.79
C LEU A 189 -20.81 -11.94 -0.36
N SER A 190 -21.11 -11.77 0.92
CA SER A 190 -22.36 -12.14 1.58
C SER A 190 -23.10 -10.89 1.98
#